data_AF-A0A7H2BEF0-F1
#
_entry.id   AF-A0A7H2BEF0-F1
#
_cell.length_a   1.000
_cell.length_b   1.000
_cell.length_c   1.000
_cell.angle_alpha   90.00
_cell.angle_beta   90.00
_cell.angle_gamma   90.00
#
_symmetry.space_group_name_H-M   'P 1'
#
loop_
_entity.id
_entity.type
_entity.pdbx_description
1 polymer ?
#
loop_
_entity_poly.entity_id
_entity_poly.type
_entity_poly.pdbx_seq_one_letter_code
_entity_poly.pdbx_strand_id
1 'polypeptide(L)'
;MGIKDYLQKRRDEAELGHGIWRRNHDRFVRGLDRFHQILERMPSADMIDVMVPAANSLADLLPRVRAIAEEAQQLAPSDGTDIPYSTQGTYSDLNRALSKAGNSVALCAEALAMLRCSGECAAACTGKISVERRVATVEEHIVRAEELIVQAREEAAQKAF
;
A
#
# COMPACT_ATOMS: atom_id res chain seq x y z
N MET A 1 -19.40 6.14 -14.76
CA MET A 1 -19.28 5.05 -13.76
C MET A 1 -19.81 3.79 -14.42
N GLY A 2 -18.94 2.82 -14.71
CA GLY A 2 -19.33 1.58 -15.38
C GLY A 2 -19.90 0.55 -14.40
N ILE A 3 -20.63 -0.45 -14.90
CA ILE A 3 -21.15 -1.57 -14.09
C ILE A 3 -20.01 -2.30 -13.35
N LYS A 4 -18.84 -2.41 -13.97
CA LYS A 4 -17.65 -3.03 -13.36
C LYS A 4 -17.17 -2.26 -12.12
N ASP A 5 -17.12 -0.93 -12.18
CA ASP A 5 -16.71 -0.09 -11.05
C ASP A 5 -17.69 -0.22 -9.88
N TYR A 6 -18.98 -0.30 -10.18
CA TYR A 6 -20.02 -0.47 -9.17
C TYR A 6 -19.92 -1.83 -8.46
N LEU A 7 -19.67 -2.90 -9.22
CA LEU A 7 -19.49 -4.25 -8.67
C LEU A 7 -18.20 -4.35 -7.84
N GLN A 8 -17.11 -3.75 -8.31
CA GLN A 8 -15.84 -3.70 -7.58
C GLN A 8 -16.02 -2.95 -6.25
N LYS A 9 -16.66 -1.79 -6.27
CA LYS A 9 -16.92 -1.00 -5.06
C LYS A 9 -17.75 -1.77 -4.04
N ARG A 10 -18.81 -2.46 -4.50
CA ARG A 10 -19.65 -3.30 -3.62
C ARG A 10 -18.88 -4.48 -3.03
N ARG A 11 -18.01 -5.09 -3.82
CA ARG A 11 -17.14 -6.18 -3.36
C ARG A 11 -16.16 -5.67 -2.31
N ASP A 12 -15.52 -4.53 -2.56
CA ASP A 12 -14.61 -3.90 -1.60
C ASP A 12 -15.31 -3.54 -0.30
N GLU A 13 -16.55 -3.01 -0.37
CA GLU A 13 -17.35 -2.71 0.82
C GLU A 13 -17.73 -3.99 1.60
N ALA A 14 -18.02 -5.09 0.91
CA ALA A 14 -18.35 -6.36 1.55
C ALA A 14 -17.13 -7.03 2.20
N GLU A 15 -15.95 -6.93 1.59
CA GLU A 15 -14.72 -7.61 2.04
C GLU A 15 -13.92 -6.76 3.05
N LEU A 16 -13.88 -5.44 2.88
CA LEU A 16 -13.05 -4.52 3.69
C LEU A 16 -13.84 -3.63 4.66
N GLY A 17 -15.18 -3.62 4.56
CA GLY A 17 -16.03 -2.75 5.38
C GLY A 17 -15.84 -1.26 5.06
N HIS A 18 -16.00 -0.39 6.06
CA HIS A 18 -15.95 1.08 5.88
C HIS A 18 -14.95 1.78 6.81
N GLY A 19 -14.32 1.05 7.73
CA GLY A 19 -13.43 1.60 8.75
C GLY A 19 -11.97 1.68 8.34
N ILE A 20 -11.08 1.56 9.34
CA ILE A 20 -9.66 1.87 9.21
C ILE A 20 -8.92 0.97 8.20
N TRP A 21 -9.28 -0.30 8.10
CA TRP A 21 -8.60 -1.27 7.24
C TRP A 21 -8.80 -0.93 5.76
N ARG A 22 -10.05 -0.67 5.36
CA ARG A 22 -10.36 -0.15 4.03
C ARG A 22 -9.63 1.16 3.74
N ARG A 23 -9.60 2.10 4.69
CA ARG A 23 -8.92 3.40 4.47
C ARG A 23 -7.42 3.24 4.20
N ASN A 24 -6.77 2.31 4.87
CA ASN A 24 -5.36 2.00 4.62
C ASN A 24 -5.15 1.38 3.24
N HIS A 25 -5.98 0.40 2.87
CA HIS A 25 -5.99 -0.17 1.52
C HIS A 25 -6.19 0.92 0.45
N ASP A 26 -7.21 1.76 0.58
CA ASP A 26 -7.52 2.82 -0.38
C ASP A 26 -6.40 3.86 -0.46
N ARG A 27 -5.69 4.14 0.64
CA ARG A 27 -4.52 5.02 0.64
C ARG A 27 -3.38 4.41 -0.20
N PHE A 28 -3.14 3.10 -0.06
CA PHE A 28 -2.14 2.39 -0.86
C PHE A 28 -2.49 2.44 -2.35
N VAL A 29 -3.74 2.10 -2.70
CA VAL A 29 -4.27 2.16 -4.08
C VAL A 29 -4.06 3.55 -4.68
N ARG A 30 -4.48 4.61 -3.97
CA ARG A 30 -4.30 6.00 -4.45
C ARG A 30 -2.84 6.37 -4.67
N GLY A 31 -1.93 5.89 -3.81
CA GLY A 31 -0.50 6.10 -3.99
C GLY A 31 0.02 5.42 -5.25
N LEU A 32 -0.40 4.18 -5.49
CA LEU A 32 -0.02 3.39 -6.66
C LEU A 32 -0.58 3.99 -7.96
N ASP A 33 -1.85 4.39 -7.96
CA ASP A 33 -2.47 5.09 -9.10
C ASP A 33 -1.69 6.37 -9.43
N ARG A 34 -1.30 7.12 -8.39
CA ARG A 34 -0.51 8.34 -8.57
C ARG A 34 0.86 8.04 -9.17
N PHE A 35 1.52 6.96 -8.74
CA PHE A 35 2.78 6.51 -9.31
C PHE A 35 2.64 6.22 -10.81
N HIS A 36 1.66 5.42 -11.21
CA HIS A 36 1.38 5.10 -12.61
C HIS A 36 1.08 6.34 -13.45
N GLN A 37 0.24 7.26 -12.95
CA GLN A 37 -0.07 8.51 -13.65
C GLN A 37 1.16 9.39 -13.91
N ILE A 38 2.18 9.33 -13.05
CA ILE A 38 3.42 10.07 -13.24
C ILE A 38 4.32 9.33 -14.22
N LEU A 39 4.40 8.00 -14.11
CA LEU A 39 5.15 7.14 -15.03
C LEU A 39 4.71 7.33 -16.48
N GLU A 40 3.40 7.36 -16.73
CA GLU A 40 2.81 7.60 -18.05
C GLU A 40 3.18 8.97 -18.66
N ARG A 41 3.63 9.92 -17.84
CA ARG A 41 3.97 11.29 -18.24
C ARG A 41 5.48 11.54 -18.26
N MET A 42 6.29 10.50 -18.15
CA MET A 42 7.75 10.61 -18.25
C MET A 42 8.16 11.05 -19.67
N PRO A 43 9.25 11.83 -19.80
CA PRO A 43 9.60 12.52 -21.04
C PRO A 43 10.17 11.59 -22.13
N SER A 44 10.67 10.41 -21.77
CA SER A 44 11.26 9.45 -22.72
C SER A 44 10.87 8.00 -22.41
N ALA A 45 10.81 7.17 -23.45
CA ALA A 45 10.56 5.73 -23.33
C ALA A 45 11.64 5.04 -22.48
N ASP A 46 12.90 5.42 -22.64
CA ASP A 46 14.01 4.87 -21.84
C ASP A 46 13.81 5.09 -20.33
N MET A 47 13.32 6.28 -19.93
CA MET A 47 13.01 6.54 -18.52
C MET A 47 11.82 5.73 -18.01
N ILE A 48 10.82 5.49 -18.86
CA ILE A 48 9.68 4.63 -18.55
C ILE A 48 10.17 3.20 -18.34
N ASP A 49 10.91 2.64 -19.29
CA ASP A 49 11.42 1.26 -19.25
C ASP A 49 12.27 1.00 -18.00
N VAL A 50 13.07 1.98 -17.58
CA VAL A 50 13.88 1.90 -16.36
C VAL A 50 13.02 1.89 -15.08
N MET A 51 11.84 2.54 -15.09
CA MET A 51 10.94 2.67 -13.95
C MET A 51 9.79 1.65 -13.92
N VAL A 52 9.49 0.99 -15.04
CA VAL A 52 8.50 -0.10 -15.12
C VAL A 52 8.73 -1.20 -14.07
N PRO A 53 9.97 -1.68 -13.82
CA PRO A 53 10.20 -2.67 -12.76
C PRO A 53 9.75 -2.19 -11.38
N ALA A 54 10.00 -0.92 -11.03
CA ALA A 54 9.55 -0.35 -9.77
C ALA A 54 8.02 -0.26 -9.70
N ALA A 55 7.36 0.07 -10.80
CA ALA A 55 5.90 0.05 -10.90
C ALA A 55 5.33 -1.35 -10.68
N ASN A 56 5.90 -2.35 -11.35
CA ASN A 56 5.51 -3.76 -11.21
C ASN A 56 5.69 -4.23 -9.76
N SER A 57 6.83 -3.94 -9.14
CA SER A 57 7.05 -4.29 -7.73
C SER A 57 6.00 -3.68 -6.80
N LEU A 58 5.60 -2.41 -7.00
CA LEU A 58 4.54 -1.79 -6.21
C LEU A 58 3.15 -2.39 -6.51
N ALA A 59 2.88 -2.78 -7.76
CA ALA A 59 1.64 -3.41 -8.16
C ALA A 59 1.48 -4.82 -7.56
N ASP A 60 2.57 -5.60 -7.52
CA ASP A 60 2.61 -6.95 -6.93
C ASP A 60 2.33 -6.94 -5.41
N LEU A 61 2.55 -5.79 -4.77
CA LEU A 61 2.26 -5.59 -3.34
C LEU A 61 0.79 -5.30 -3.04
N LEU A 62 0.01 -4.81 -4.02
CA LEU A 62 -1.40 -4.47 -3.80
C LEU A 62 -2.26 -5.67 -3.36
N PRO A 63 -2.18 -6.86 -4.00
CA PRO A 63 -2.91 -8.04 -3.54
C PRO A 63 -2.57 -8.44 -2.09
N ARG A 64 -1.31 -8.26 -1.68
CA ARG A 64 -0.86 -8.55 -0.30
C ARG A 64 -1.48 -7.58 0.70
N VAL A 65 -1.45 -6.28 0.41
CA VAL A 65 -2.10 -5.25 1.25
C VAL A 65 -3.60 -5.51 1.38
N ARG A 66 -4.26 -5.90 0.28
CA ARG A 66 -5.67 -6.25 0.29
C ARG A 66 -5.95 -7.44 1.21
N ALA A 67 -5.21 -8.54 1.06
CA ALA A 67 -5.39 -9.73 1.90
C ALA A 67 -5.22 -9.42 3.40
N ILE A 68 -4.21 -8.61 3.75
CA ILE A 68 -3.99 -8.19 5.15
C ILE A 68 -5.17 -7.36 5.66
N ALA A 69 -5.69 -6.44 4.86
CA ALA A 69 -6.81 -5.59 5.26
C ALA A 69 -8.14 -6.37 5.38
N GLU A 70 -8.38 -7.33 4.49
CA GLU A 70 -9.53 -8.25 4.56
C GLU A 70 -9.45 -9.11 5.82
N GLU A 71 -8.29 -9.72 6.10
CA GLU A 71 -8.10 -10.54 7.28
C GLU A 71 -8.22 -9.72 8.57
N ALA A 72 -7.65 -8.51 8.60
CA ALA A 72 -7.78 -7.61 9.74
C ALA A 72 -9.25 -7.24 10.01
N GLN A 73 -10.03 -7.00 8.94
CA GLN A 73 -11.47 -6.73 9.06
C GLN A 73 -12.24 -7.96 9.57
N GLN A 74 -11.84 -9.17 9.21
CA GLN A 74 -12.45 -10.41 9.72
C GLN A 74 -12.13 -10.65 11.20
N LEU A 75 -10.86 -10.47 11.60
CA LEU A 75 -10.41 -10.68 12.98
C LEU A 75 -10.91 -9.59 13.94
N ALA A 76 -10.93 -8.34 13.47
CA ALA A 76 -11.34 -7.19 14.25
C ALA A 76 -12.04 -6.15 13.36
N PRO A 77 -13.36 -6.32 13.16
CA PRO A 77 -14.15 -5.41 12.34
C PRO A 77 -14.03 -3.95 12.81
N SER A 78 -13.89 -3.04 11.84
CA SER A 78 -13.91 -1.61 12.09
C SER A 78 -14.86 -0.91 11.10
N ASP A 79 -15.74 -0.06 11.64
CA ASP A 79 -16.67 0.77 10.85
C ASP A 79 -16.30 2.27 10.89
N GLY A 80 -15.30 2.64 11.70
CA GLY A 80 -14.98 4.02 12.03
C GLY A 80 -13.51 4.37 11.87
N THR A 81 -13.07 5.38 12.61
CA THR A 81 -11.65 5.79 12.73
C THR A 81 -10.92 5.09 13.86
N ASP A 82 -11.66 4.40 14.73
CA ASP A 82 -11.11 3.81 15.93
C ASP A 82 -10.43 2.48 15.59
N ILE A 83 -9.24 2.31 16.15
CA ILE A 83 -8.47 1.09 16.02
C ILE A 83 -9.05 0.08 17.03
N PRO A 84 -9.42 -1.13 16.60
CA PRO A 84 -9.88 -2.17 17.51
C PRO A 84 -8.88 -2.47 18.62
N TYR A 85 -9.39 -2.72 19.82
CA TYR A 85 -8.55 -3.06 20.97
C TYR A 85 -7.89 -4.44 20.80
N SER A 86 -6.61 -4.53 21.14
CA SER A 86 -5.87 -5.78 21.30
C SER A 86 -5.08 -5.72 22.60
N THR A 87 -4.92 -6.85 23.25
CA THR A 87 -4.26 -6.95 24.57
C THR A 87 -2.78 -6.63 24.44
N GLN A 88 -2.17 -7.01 23.32
CA GLN A 88 -0.76 -6.76 23.03
C GLN A 88 -0.53 -5.50 22.17
N GLY A 89 -1.59 -4.78 21.79
CA GLY A 89 -1.49 -3.63 20.87
C GLY A 89 -1.31 -4.00 19.40
N THR A 90 -1.41 -5.29 19.05
CA THR A 90 -1.22 -5.86 17.70
C THR A 90 -1.98 -5.11 16.61
N TYR A 91 -3.25 -4.76 16.82
CA TYR A 91 -4.05 -4.04 15.81
C TYR A 91 -3.59 -2.59 15.62
N SER A 92 -3.06 -1.95 16.67
CA SER A 92 -2.47 -0.60 16.57
C SER A 92 -1.19 -0.62 15.75
N ASP A 93 -0.33 -1.60 15.99
CA ASP A 93 0.90 -1.77 15.23
C ASP A 93 0.62 -2.17 13.78
N LEU A 94 -0.38 -3.03 13.54
CA LEU A 94 -0.80 -3.40 12.19
C LEU A 94 -1.32 -2.19 11.41
N ASN A 95 -2.22 -1.40 12.01
CA ASN A 95 -2.71 -0.17 11.40
C ASN A 95 -1.57 0.81 11.11
N ARG A 96 -0.60 0.93 12.02
CA ARG A 96 0.58 1.77 11.84
C ARG A 96 1.44 1.29 10.67
N ALA A 97 1.68 -0.01 10.55
CA ALA A 97 2.45 -0.60 9.45
C ALA A 97 1.77 -0.34 8.10
N LEU A 98 0.47 -0.61 7.98
CA LEU A 98 -0.30 -0.34 6.76
C LEU A 98 -0.37 1.15 6.41
N SER A 99 -0.56 2.02 7.40
CA SER A 99 -0.52 3.47 7.21
C SER A 99 0.83 3.94 6.69
N LYS A 100 1.94 3.41 7.24
CA LYS A 100 3.30 3.71 6.77
C LYS A 100 3.52 3.20 5.35
N ALA A 101 3.07 1.99 5.01
CA ALA A 101 3.15 1.46 3.65
C ALA A 101 2.45 2.41 2.65
N GLY A 102 1.22 2.83 2.92
CA GLY A 102 0.49 3.77 2.07
C GLY A 102 1.19 5.13 1.91
N ASN A 103 1.78 5.68 2.98
CA ASN A 103 2.56 6.91 2.91
C ASN A 103 3.86 6.72 2.10
N SER A 104 4.55 5.61 2.28
CA SER A 104 5.78 5.31 1.54
C SER A 104 5.54 5.14 0.04
N VAL A 105 4.39 4.60 -0.39
CA VAL A 105 4.02 4.58 -1.82
C VAL A 105 3.80 6.00 -2.35
N ALA A 106 3.15 6.88 -1.59
CA ALA A 106 3.01 8.28 -1.98
C ALA A 106 4.39 8.96 -2.14
N LEU A 107 5.34 8.67 -1.25
CA LEU A 107 6.73 9.15 -1.37
C LEU A 107 7.46 8.56 -2.60
N CYS A 108 7.16 7.33 -3.00
CA CYS A 108 7.67 6.77 -4.27
C CYS A 108 7.15 7.59 -5.46
N ALA A 109 5.86 7.93 -5.46
CA ALA A 109 5.25 8.73 -6.51
C ALA A 109 5.85 10.16 -6.55
N GLU A 110 6.08 10.78 -5.39
CA GLU A 110 6.76 12.08 -5.31
C GLU A 110 8.19 12.01 -5.85
N ALA A 111 8.96 10.98 -5.46
CA ALA A 111 10.32 10.80 -5.97
C ALA A 111 10.36 10.63 -7.50
N LEU A 112 9.40 9.89 -8.06
CA LEU A 112 9.23 9.76 -9.51
C LEU A 112 8.87 11.10 -10.17
N ALA A 113 7.99 11.90 -9.54
CA ALA A 113 7.64 13.23 -10.04
C ALA A 113 8.85 14.18 -10.05
N MET A 114 9.70 14.11 -9.03
CA MET A 114 10.94 14.88 -8.99
C MET A 114 11.89 14.46 -10.11
N LEU A 115 12.07 13.14 -10.31
CA LEU A 115 12.88 12.61 -11.41
C LEU A 115 12.40 13.14 -12.77
N ARG A 116 11.08 13.12 -13.02
CA ARG A 116 10.46 13.67 -14.24
C ARG A 116 10.85 15.13 -14.51
N CYS A 117 11.05 15.93 -13.48
CA CYS A 117 11.42 17.36 -13.60
C CYS A 117 12.93 17.62 -13.71
N SER A 118 13.80 16.62 -13.49
CA SER A 118 15.22 16.86 -13.18
C SER A 118 16.19 16.90 -14.38
N GLY A 119 15.76 16.66 -15.62
CA GLY A 119 16.65 16.74 -16.81
C GLY A 119 17.76 15.68 -16.86
N GLU A 120 18.46 15.58 -18.00
CA GLU A 120 19.11 14.34 -18.44
C GLU A 120 20.51 14.02 -17.87
N CYS A 121 20.67 12.72 -17.59
CA CYS A 121 21.89 11.92 -17.55
C CYS A 121 22.49 11.57 -16.17
N ALA A 122 22.94 12.51 -15.33
CA ALA A 122 23.44 12.15 -13.98
C ALA A 122 22.31 12.04 -12.92
N ALA A 123 21.26 12.85 -13.08
CA ALA A 123 20.10 12.85 -12.19
C ALA A 123 19.23 11.59 -12.34
N ALA A 124 19.28 10.91 -13.50
CA ALA A 124 18.49 9.73 -13.78
C ALA A 124 18.92 8.51 -12.97
N CYS A 125 20.23 8.22 -12.89
CA CYS A 125 20.75 7.12 -12.08
C CYS A 125 20.52 7.34 -10.58
N THR A 126 20.77 8.55 -10.09
CA THR A 126 20.51 8.91 -8.68
C THR A 126 19.02 8.89 -8.34
N GLY A 127 18.18 9.37 -9.26
CA GLY A 127 16.71 9.34 -9.12
C GLY A 127 16.15 7.92 -9.13
N LYS A 128 16.66 7.03 -9.98
CA LYS A 128 16.33 5.60 -9.97
C LYS A 128 16.61 4.98 -8.60
N ILE A 129 17.83 5.11 -8.10
CA ILE A 129 18.23 4.56 -6.78
C ILE A 129 17.34 5.12 -5.68
N SER A 130 16.98 6.41 -5.77
CA SER A 130 16.09 7.08 -4.83
C SER A 130 14.67 6.48 -4.82
N VAL A 131 14.13 6.14 -6.00
CA VAL A 131 12.83 5.45 -6.13
C VAL A 131 12.93 4.02 -5.62
N GLU A 132 13.93 3.24 -6.06
CA GLU A 132 14.13 1.84 -5.65
C GLU A 132 14.26 1.68 -4.13
N ARG A 133 15.02 2.56 -3.47
CA ARG A 133 15.12 2.55 -2.00
C ARG A 133 13.77 2.77 -1.32
N ARG A 134 12.90 3.62 -1.89
CA ARG A 134 11.58 3.87 -1.33
C ARG A 134 10.64 2.69 -1.58
N VAL A 135 10.75 2.03 -2.74
CA VAL A 135 10.02 0.77 -2.99
C VAL A 135 10.41 -0.29 -1.97
N ALA A 136 11.70 -0.44 -1.67
CA ALA A 136 12.16 -1.36 -0.61
C ALA A 136 11.55 -1.01 0.76
N THR A 137 11.46 0.27 1.13
CA THR A 137 10.79 0.69 2.36
C THR A 137 9.29 0.37 2.36
N VAL A 138 8.60 0.43 1.22
CA VAL A 138 7.20 -0.01 1.11
C VAL A 138 7.10 -1.52 1.41
N GLU A 139 7.98 -2.31 0.80
CA GLU A 139 8.02 -3.75 1.00
C GLU A 139 8.30 -4.12 2.46
N GLU A 140 9.26 -3.46 3.12
CA GLU A 140 9.55 -3.64 4.55
C GLU A 140 8.30 -3.40 5.43
N HIS A 141 7.51 -2.38 5.14
CA HIS A 141 6.27 -2.11 5.88
C HIS A 141 5.20 -3.17 5.64
N ILE A 142 5.15 -3.76 4.45
CA ILE A 142 4.21 -4.83 4.12
C ILE A 142 4.63 -6.14 4.77
N VAL A 143 5.90 -6.51 4.70
CA VAL A 143 6.44 -7.67 5.43
C VAL A 143 6.14 -7.55 6.93
N ARG A 144 6.34 -6.36 7.50
CA ARG A 144 5.99 -6.11 8.90
C ARG A 144 4.49 -6.27 9.18
N ALA A 145 3.64 -5.82 8.25
CA ALA A 145 2.19 -5.99 8.39
C ALA A 145 1.76 -7.48 8.28
N GLU A 146 2.45 -8.28 7.47
CA GLU A 146 2.24 -9.72 7.37
C GLU A 146 2.63 -10.45 8.66
N GLU A 147 3.73 -10.08 9.29
CA GLU A 147 4.09 -10.61 10.61
C GLU A 147 3.01 -10.27 11.66
N LEU A 148 2.52 -9.03 11.64
CA LEU A 148 1.54 -8.54 12.60
C LEU A 148 0.15 -9.18 12.42
N ILE A 149 -0.27 -9.51 11.19
CA ILE A 149 -1.54 -10.20 10.99
C ILE A 149 -1.47 -11.65 11.46
N VAL A 150 -0.32 -12.31 11.33
CA VAL A 150 -0.09 -13.64 11.93
C VAL A 150 -0.20 -13.57 13.45
N GLN A 151 0.45 -12.58 14.09
CA GLN A 151 0.34 -12.36 15.53
C GLN A 151 -1.10 -12.06 15.97
N ALA A 152 -1.85 -11.28 15.17
CA ALA A 152 -3.25 -10.97 15.46
C ALA A 152 -4.13 -12.23 15.41
N ARG A 153 -3.87 -13.13 14.46
CA ARG A 153 -4.55 -14.43 14.34
C ARG A 153 -4.27 -15.31 15.57
N GLU A 154 -3.02 -15.36 16.01
CA GLU A 154 -2.64 -16.10 17.22
C GLU A 154 -3.29 -15.52 18.48
N GLU A 155 -3.30 -14.19 18.64
CA GLU A 155 -3.96 -13.52 19.76
C GLU A 155 -5.49 -13.76 19.76
N ALA A 156 -6.12 -13.72 18.57
CA ALA A 156 -7.54 -14.01 18.43
C ALA A 156 -7.86 -15.47 18.77
N ALA A 157 -7.00 -16.42 18.38
CA ALA A 157 -7.16 -17.82 18.73
C ALA A 157 -7.02 -18.05 20.24
N GLN A 158 -6.08 -17.38 20.91
CA GLN A 158 -5.90 -17.46 22.37
C GLN A 158 -7.08 -16.91 23.16
N LYS A 159 -7.80 -15.91 22.63
CA LYS A 159 -9.02 -15.34 23.24
C LYS A 159 -10.26 -16.23 23.09
N ALA A 160 -10.24 -17.21 22.18
CA ALA A 160 -11.35 -18.11 21.94
C ALA A 160 -11.38 -19.33 22.89
N PHE A 161 -10.33 -19.51 23.70
CA PHE A 161 -10.22 -20.53 24.76
C PHE A 161 -10.39 -19.90 26.14
#